data_AF-A0A930WVG8-F1
#
_entry.id   AF-A0A930WVG8-F1
#
_cell.length_a   1.000
_cell.length_b   1.000
_cell.length_c   1.000
_cell.angle_alpha   90.00
_cell.angle_beta   90.00
_cell.angle_gamma   90.00
#
_symmetry.space_group_name_H-M   'P 1'
#
loop_
_entity.id
_entity.type
_entity.pdbx_description
1 polymer ?
#
loop_
_entity_poly.entity_id
_entity_poly.type
_entity_poly.pdbx_seq_one_letter_code
_entity_poly.pdbx_strand_id
1 'polypeptide(L)' 'MSLVQIILVVIVAFIIGCSSVNDQIETYQPVVACSLIGLVTGHLELGVMLGGSLQLIT' A
#
# COMPACT_ATOMS: atom_id res chain seq x y z
N MET A 1 -1.51 -5.84 16.63
CA MET A 1 -2.58 -5.25 15.81
C MET A 1 -3.68 -4.76 16.73
N SER A 2 -3.81 -3.45 16.89
CA SER A 2 -4.99 -2.88 17.57
C SER A 2 -6.17 -2.85 16.59
N LEU A 3 -7.41 -2.88 17.11
CA LEU A 3 -8.63 -2.80 16.29
C LEU A 3 -8.64 -1.56 15.37
N VAL A 4 -8.03 -0.47 15.84
CA VAL A 4 -7.84 0.78 15.08
C VAL A 4 -6.93 0.59 13.86
N GLN A 5 -5.83 -0.17 13.97
CA GLN A 5 -4.94 -0.46 12.83
C GLN A 5 -5.65 -1.29 11.76
N ILE A 6 -6.48 -2.26 12.16
CA ILE A 6 -7.21 -3.12 11.20
C ILE A 6 -8.18 -2.27 10.36
N ILE A 7 -8.91 -1.35 11.01
CA ILE A 7 -9.82 -0.44 10.32
C ILE A 7 -9.05 0.47 9.35
N LEU A 8 -7.90 1.01 9.76
CA LEU A 8 -7.03 1.84 8.90
C LEU A 8 -6.51 1.07 7.67
N VAL A 9 -6.08 -0.19 7.85
CA VAL A 9 -5.62 -1.03 6.73
C VAL A 9 -6.75 -1.27 5.72
N VAL A 10 -7.97 -1.57 6.19
CA VAL A 10 -9.12 -1.81 5.31
C VAL A 10 -9.49 -0.56 4.51
N ILE A 11 -9.47 0.63 5.12
CA ILE A 11 -9.74 1.89 4.43
C ILE A 11 -8.66 2.17 3.38
N VAL A 12 -7.37 2.02 3.72
CA VAL A 12 -6.26 2.24 2.78
C VAL A 12 -6.30 1.23 1.62
N ALA A 13 -6.57 -0.04 1.89
CA ALA A 13 -6.71 -1.08 0.86
C ALA A 13 -7.88 -0.79 -0.10
N PHE A 14 -9.00 -0.28 0.42
CA PHE A 14 -10.15 0.10 -0.40
C PHE A 14 -9.83 1.29 -1.33
N ILE A 15 -9.11 2.30 -0.82
CA ILE A 15 -8.69 3.47 -1.61
C ILE A 15 -7.74 3.05 -2.74
N ILE A 16 -6.76 2.19 -2.46
CA ILE A 16 -5.83 1.65 -3.47
C ILE A 16 -6.61 0.82 -4.50
N GLY A 17 -7.58 0.00 -4.07
CA GLY A 17 -8.43 -0.80 -4.95
C GLY A 17 -9.33 0.03 -5.87
N CYS A 18 -9.94 1.11 -5.36
CA CYS A 18 -10.71 2.03 -6.21
C CYS A 18 -9.80 2.85 -7.15
N SER A 19 -8.56 3.12 -6.73
CA SER A 19 -7.57 3.77 -7.57
C SER A 19 -7.08 2.88 -8.72
N SER A 20 -7.20 1.55 -8.64
CA SER A 20 -6.82 0.64 -9.73
C SER A 20 -7.69 0.76 -10.97
N VAL A 21 -8.91 1.29 -10.83
CA VAL A 21 -9.84 1.51 -11.95
C VAL A 21 -9.64 2.89 -12.57
N ASN A 22 -9.10 3.84 -11.80
CA ASN A 22 -8.77 5.17 -12.27
C ASN A 22 -7.28 5.21 -12.64
N ASP A 23 -6.95 4.75 -13.85
CA ASP A 23 -5.62 4.71 -14.49
C ASP A 23 -4.92 6.10 -14.63
N GLN A 24 -5.44 7.13 -13.98
CA GLN A 24 -4.94 8.51 -14.01
C GLN A 24 -3.96 8.83 -12.87
N ILE A 25 -3.90 7.99 -11.83
CA ILE A 25 -2.96 8.14 -10.73
C ILE A 25 -2.28 6.79 -10.52
N GLU A 26 -0.95 6.75 -10.65
CA GLU A 26 -0.10 5.56 -10.48
C GLU A 26 -0.07 5.05 -9.02
N THR A 27 -1.13 5.28 -8.25
CA THR A 27 -1.30 4.79 -6.87
C THR A 27 -1.43 3.27 -6.81
N TYR A 28 -1.57 2.58 -7.96
CA TYR A 28 -1.49 1.13 -8.06
C TYR A 28 -0.06 0.60 -8.10
N GLN A 29 0.94 1.46 -8.30
CA GLN A 29 2.34 1.02 -8.34
C GLN A 29 2.66 0.28 -7.04
N PRO A 30 3.23 -0.94 -7.09
CA PRO A 30 3.47 -1.76 -5.90
C PRO A 30 4.31 -1.05 -4.83
N VAL A 31 5.18 -0.11 -5.22
CA VAL A 31 5.91 0.78 -4.31
C VAL A 31 4.98 1.60 -3.43
N VAL A 32 3.97 2.25 -3.99
CA VAL A 32 3.08 3.16 -3.26
C VAL A 32 2.14 2.35 -2.36
N ALA A 33 1.59 1.25 -2.87
CA ALA A 33 0.70 0.38 -2.12
C ALA A 33 1.40 -0.28 -0.91
N CYS A 34 2.59 -0.89 -1.11
CA CYS A 34 3.32 -1.52 -0.01
C CYS A 34 3.88 -0.50 1.00
N SER A 35 4.25 0.70 0.56
CA SER A 35 4.70 1.77 1.47
C SER A 35 3.57 2.29 2.37
N LEU A 36 2.37 2.48 1.83
CA LEU A 36 1.20 2.91 2.62
C LEU A 36 0.77 1.84 3.64
N ILE A 37 0.83 0.56 3.26
CA ILE A 37 0.56 -0.55 4.18
C ILE A 37 1.64 -0.63 5.26
N GLY A 38 2.92 -0.48 4.89
CA GLY A 38 4.06 -0.41 5.80
C GLY A 38 3.95 0.75 6.80
N LEU A 39 3.46 1.91 6.35
CA LEU A 39 3.18 3.07 7.20
C LEU A 39 2.10 2.76 8.26
N VAL A 40 1.00 2.11 7.87
CA VAL A 40 -0.09 1.74 8.79
C VAL A 40 0.33 0.64 9.78
N THR A 41 1.22 -0.25 9.37
CA THR A 41 1.76 -1.34 10.22
C THR A 41 3.01 -0.95 11.01
N GLY A 42 3.51 0.28 10.88
CA GLY A 42 4.70 0.77 11.58
C GLY A 42 6.03 0.24 11.06
N HIS A 43 6.03 -0.46 9.92
CA HIS A 43 7.21 -1.02 9.26
C HIS A 43 7.39 -0.40 7.87
N LEU A 44 7.70 0.89 7.83
CA LEU A 44 7.83 1.65 6.58
C LEU A 44 8.97 1.12 5.70
N GLU A 45 10.12 0.78 6.30
CA GLU A 45 11.29 0.27 5.58
C GLU A 45 10.97 -1.05 4.86
N LEU A 46 10.33 -1.99 5.55
CA LEU A 46 9.90 -3.26 4.96
C LEU A 46 8.88 -3.03 3.84
N GLY A 47 7.92 -2.11 4.03
CA GLY A 47 6.92 -1.77 3.01
C GLY A 47 7.53 -1.18 1.73
N VAL A 48 8.49 -0.27 1.87
CA VAL A 48 9.19 0.32 0.72
C VAL A 48 10.09 -0.70 0.03
N MET A 49 10.82 -1.53 0.78
CA MET A 49 11.69 -2.57 0.20
C MET A 49 10.90 -3.64 -0.55
N LEU A 50 9.78 -4.10 0.00
CA LEU A 50 8.85 -5.03 -0.67
C LEU A 50 8.25 -4.38 -1.92
N GLY A 51 7.78 -3.14 -1.81
CA GLY A 51 7.22 -2.41 -2.94
C GLY A 51 8.22 -2.19 -4.07
N GLY A 52 9.46 -1.82 -3.75
CA GLY A 52 10.55 -1.66 -4.72
C GLY A 52 11.00 -2.98 -5.34
N SER A 53 10.97 -4.08 -4.59
CA SER A 53 11.26 -5.41 -5.14
C SER A 53 10.18 -5.89 -6.09
N LEU A 54 8.91 -5.64 -5.75
CA LEU A 54 7.76 -6.00 -6.59
C LEU A 54 7.69 -5.13 -7.87
N GLN A 55 8.11 -3.87 -7.79
CA GLN A 55 8.26 -2.99 -8.96
C GLN A 55 9.25 -3.50 -9.99
N LEU A 56 10.33 -4.15 -9.56
CA LEU A 56 11.35 -4.68 -10.47
C LEU A 56 10.89 -5.98 -11.16
N ILE A 57 9.82 -6.60 -10.65
CA ILE A 57 9.23 -7.83 -11.18
C ILE A 57 8.10 -7.54 -12.18
N THR A 58 7.38 -6.41 -11.99
CA THR A 58 6.32 -5.91 -12.89
C THR A 58 6.88 -5.03 -13.99
#